data_AF-A0A2H6A1Q7-F1
#
_entry.id   AF-A0A2H6A1Q7-F1
#
_cell.length_a   1.000
_cell.length_b   1.000
_cell.length_c   1.000
_cell.angle_alpha   90.00
_cell.angle_beta   90.00
_cell.angle_gamma   90.00
#
_symmetry.space_group_name_H-M   'P 1'
#
loop_
_entity.id
_entity.type
_entity.pdbx_description
1 polymer ?
#
loop_
_entity_poly.entity_id
_entity_poly.type
_entity_poly.pdbx_seq_one_letter_code
_entity_poly.pdbx_strand_id
1 'polypeptide(L)'
;MNFDYFAKLVAEQAYPKVDAAEAHDLASGFADGCTTWFAVNALRAAECEARLKDEGDKNRKEQLEQKKREHERAKNDARRCYMERAVQRPLALPQDLRLDPWPPQLLNRARLAMEVEFELLTSWYSKDDRLFHVLDNPVRKDKIFGVPYMAAASWKGMLRWACRMQAGLREHLEQGKRFEDWNDPDWILHLFGNEKGEEKKFHEGALVFYPTWFDKIGFEVINPHHRSRRAGTQPIYYEVVPGRRPSENDESTYEEGGKGRLRLLYAPWPGMKGTMRLADWLPSFLQAIEDLLTQYGISAKRTVGWGTAEIKKWKAWRKDTLDGQPIEADSREKLLERLLPNSGDAS
;
A
#
# COMPACT_ATOMS: atom_id res chain seq x y z
N MET A 1 19.02 14.31 11.55
CA MET A 1 19.81 14.92 10.46
C MET A 1 19.23 16.30 10.19
N ASN A 2 20.05 17.35 10.22
CA ASN A 2 19.62 18.75 10.16
C ASN A 2 19.59 19.27 8.70
N PHE A 3 18.60 20.11 8.36
CA PHE A 3 18.36 20.75 7.07
C PHE A 3 19.60 21.45 6.48
N ASP A 4 20.42 22.04 7.35
CA ASP A 4 21.64 22.76 6.97
C ASP A 4 22.68 21.89 6.24
N TYR A 5 22.73 20.59 6.56
CA TYR A 5 23.65 19.67 5.91
C TYR A 5 23.27 19.42 4.44
N PHE A 6 21.97 19.36 4.14
CA PHE A 6 21.50 19.10 2.77
C PHE A 6 21.47 20.36 1.90
N ALA A 7 21.13 21.51 2.48
CA ALA A 7 21.27 22.80 1.81
C ALA A 7 22.73 23.08 1.40
N LYS A 8 23.68 22.66 2.24
CA LYS A 8 25.12 22.72 1.94
C LYS A 8 25.50 21.81 0.76
N LEU A 9 25.00 20.57 0.72
CA LEU A 9 25.27 19.65 -0.40
C LEU A 9 24.70 20.16 -1.75
N VAL A 10 23.52 20.80 -1.72
CA VAL A 10 22.94 21.47 -2.90
C VAL A 10 23.80 22.65 -3.35
N ALA A 11 24.32 23.44 -2.42
CA ALA A 11 25.20 24.57 -2.72
C ALA A 11 26.57 24.13 -3.28
N GLU A 12 27.07 22.97 -2.86
CA GLU A 12 28.38 22.46 -3.25
C GLU A 12 28.41 21.79 -4.65
N GLN A 13 27.27 21.69 -5.35
CA GLN A 13 27.13 20.88 -6.59
C GLN A 13 27.75 19.47 -6.46
N ALA A 14 27.86 18.96 -5.22
CA ALA A 14 28.53 17.72 -4.88
C ALA A 14 27.64 16.50 -5.17
N TYR A 15 26.79 16.61 -6.19
CA TYR A 15 26.13 15.48 -6.79
C TYR A 15 27.09 14.86 -7.82
N PRO A 16 27.12 13.53 -7.95
CA PRO A 16 27.70 12.90 -9.12
C PRO A 16 27.11 13.58 -10.36
N LYS A 17 27.97 13.99 -11.31
CA LYS A 17 27.51 14.57 -12.57
C LYS A 17 26.56 13.58 -13.24
N VAL A 18 25.44 14.12 -13.69
CA VAL A 18 24.34 13.39 -14.35
C VAL A 18 24.84 12.88 -15.70
N ASP A 19 25.44 11.70 -15.69
CA ASP A 19 25.58 10.90 -16.89
C ASP A 19 24.29 10.08 -17.06
N ALA A 20 23.76 10.14 -18.28
CA ALA A 20 22.58 9.41 -18.68
C ALA A 20 22.75 7.91 -18.39
N ALA A 21 21.71 7.29 -17.81
CA ALA A 21 21.52 5.85 -17.63
C ALA A 21 21.77 5.20 -16.24
N GLU A 22 21.75 5.94 -15.13
CA GLU A 22 21.56 5.29 -13.82
C GLU A 22 20.10 5.41 -13.33
N ALA A 23 19.41 4.27 -13.35
CA ALA A 23 17.99 4.06 -13.10
C ALA A 23 17.53 4.33 -11.65
N HIS A 24 18.30 5.09 -10.86
CA HIS A 24 18.09 5.21 -9.40
C HIS A 24 17.78 6.62 -8.91
N ASP A 25 17.88 7.64 -9.77
CA ASP A 25 17.87 9.01 -9.23
C ASP A 25 16.49 9.51 -8.76
N LEU A 26 15.36 8.85 -9.04
CA LEU A 26 14.02 9.29 -8.59
C LEU A 26 13.01 8.20 -8.34
N ALA A 27 13.46 7.14 -7.70
CA ALA A 27 12.51 6.21 -7.14
C ALA A 27 12.29 6.57 -5.66
N SER A 28 13.34 6.89 -4.91
CA SER A 28 13.17 7.23 -3.50
C SER A 28 14.16 8.22 -2.93
N GLY A 29 14.99 8.83 -3.78
CA GLY A 29 15.94 9.86 -3.38
C GLY A 29 15.20 11.02 -2.72
N PHE A 30 15.70 11.43 -1.56
CA PHE A 30 15.30 12.66 -0.90
C PHE A 30 15.62 13.82 -1.86
N ALA A 31 14.59 14.54 -2.32
CA ALA A 31 14.64 15.73 -3.18
C ALA A 31 14.98 15.52 -4.68
N ASP A 32 13.98 15.14 -5.51
CA ASP A 32 14.08 15.45 -6.95
C ASP A 32 14.24 16.95 -7.19
N GLY A 33 14.69 17.28 -8.40
CA GLY A 33 14.50 18.60 -8.98
C GLY A 33 13.07 19.13 -8.84
N CYS A 34 12.02 18.32 -9.04
CA CYS A 34 10.62 18.76 -8.86
C CYS A 34 10.29 19.07 -7.38
N THR A 35 10.65 18.22 -6.41
CA THR A 35 10.43 18.47 -4.96
C THR A 35 11.22 19.68 -4.47
N THR A 36 12.47 19.82 -4.90
CA THR A 36 13.28 21.00 -4.57
C THR A 36 12.64 22.26 -5.14
N TRP A 37 12.25 22.23 -6.41
CA TRP A 37 11.57 23.34 -7.08
C TRP A 37 10.25 23.72 -6.38
N PHE A 38 9.48 22.73 -5.95
CA PHE A 38 8.26 22.92 -5.16
C PHE A 38 8.56 23.58 -3.81
N ALA A 39 9.49 23.02 -3.03
CA ALA A 39 9.81 23.49 -1.69
C ALA A 39 10.33 24.94 -1.69
N VAL A 40 11.23 25.27 -2.63
CA VAL A 40 11.77 26.62 -2.79
C VAL A 40 10.65 27.64 -3.08
N ASN A 41 9.73 27.31 -3.99
CA ASN A 41 8.62 28.21 -4.30
C ASN A 41 7.57 28.28 -3.19
N ALA A 42 7.33 27.19 -2.45
CA ALA A 42 6.47 27.20 -1.28
C ALA A 42 7.01 28.13 -0.18
N LEU A 43 8.32 28.06 0.11
CA LEU A 43 8.98 28.96 1.05
C LEU A 43 8.90 30.42 0.61
N ARG A 44 9.23 30.72 -0.66
CA ARG A 44 9.16 32.09 -1.20
C ARG A 44 7.74 32.66 -1.21
N ALA A 45 6.73 31.84 -1.50
CA ALA A 45 5.33 32.26 -1.42
C ALA A 45 4.92 32.59 0.03
N ALA A 46 5.36 31.77 1.00
CA ALA A 46 5.12 32.01 2.42
C ALA A 46 5.84 33.26 2.93
N GLU A 47 7.07 33.52 2.49
CA GLU A 47 7.81 34.75 2.79
C GLU A 47 7.10 36.00 2.24
N CYS A 48 6.58 35.92 1.00
CA CYS A 48 5.78 37.01 0.42
C CYS A 48 4.51 37.25 1.25
N GLU A 49 3.83 36.17 1.68
CA GLU A 49 2.64 36.27 2.53
C GLU A 49 2.93 36.87 3.91
N ALA A 50 4.04 36.50 4.53
CA ALA A 50 4.47 37.07 5.80
C ALA A 50 4.72 38.59 5.65
N ARG A 51 5.47 39.00 4.60
CA ARG A 51 5.75 40.41 4.32
C ARG A 51 4.48 41.22 4.00
N LEU A 52 3.50 40.61 3.34
CA LEU A 52 2.22 41.26 3.03
C LEU A 52 1.43 41.69 4.27
N LYS A 53 1.58 40.98 5.39
CA LYS A 53 0.88 41.28 6.65
C LYS A 53 1.35 42.58 7.28
N ASP A 54 2.64 42.89 7.15
CA ASP A 54 3.29 44.03 7.79
C ASP A 54 3.53 45.22 6.84
N GLU A 55 3.27 45.05 5.54
CA GLU A 55 3.46 46.12 4.55
C GLU A 55 2.33 47.16 4.65
N GLY A 56 2.68 48.44 4.61
CA GLY A 56 1.74 49.56 4.66
C GLY A 56 1.56 50.24 3.30
N ASP A 57 2.56 50.15 2.42
CA ASP A 57 2.57 50.79 1.11
C ASP A 57 1.74 49.98 0.08
N LYS A 58 0.76 50.65 -0.55
CA LYS A 58 -0.15 50.01 -1.51
C LYS A 58 0.58 49.45 -2.74
N ASN A 59 1.56 50.16 -3.29
CA ASN A 59 2.30 49.73 -4.47
C ASN A 59 3.19 48.51 -4.12
N ARG A 60 3.81 48.51 -2.94
CA ARG A 60 4.60 47.36 -2.46
C ARG A 60 3.73 46.14 -2.18
N LYS A 61 2.52 46.32 -1.66
CA LYS A 61 1.53 45.23 -1.53
C LYS A 61 1.21 44.59 -2.86
N GLU A 62 0.88 45.38 -3.88
CA GLU A 62 0.57 44.85 -5.22
C GLU A 62 1.76 44.07 -5.81
N GLN A 63 2.99 44.56 -5.65
CA GLN A 63 4.21 43.85 -6.08
C GLN A 63 4.42 42.52 -5.32
N LEU A 64 4.21 42.51 -4.00
CA LEU A 64 4.34 41.31 -3.18
C LEU A 64 3.25 40.27 -3.51
N GLU A 65 2.02 40.71 -3.78
CA GLU A 65 0.94 39.83 -4.24
C GLU A 65 1.26 39.20 -5.59
N GLN A 66 1.78 39.99 -6.53
CA GLN A 66 2.19 39.48 -7.84
C GLN A 66 3.31 38.44 -7.71
N LYS A 67 4.36 38.72 -6.95
CA LYS A 67 5.44 37.76 -6.67
C LYS A 67 4.93 36.49 -5.98
N LYS A 68 4.02 36.63 -5.01
CA LYS A 68 3.37 35.48 -4.36
C LYS A 68 2.66 34.60 -5.40
N ARG A 69 1.88 35.21 -6.31
CA ARG A 69 1.16 34.47 -7.38
C ARG A 69 2.12 33.75 -8.33
N GLU A 70 3.25 34.36 -8.65
CA GLU A 70 4.29 33.74 -9.48
C GLU A 70 4.90 32.51 -8.80
N HIS A 71 5.23 32.61 -7.51
CA HIS A 71 5.72 31.46 -6.73
C HIS A 71 4.66 30.36 -6.58
N GLU A 72 3.38 30.72 -6.38
CA GLU A 72 2.28 29.75 -6.35
C GLU A 72 2.10 29.02 -7.69
N ARG A 73 2.26 29.72 -8.83
CA ARG A 73 2.25 29.08 -10.16
C ARG A 73 3.41 28.11 -10.33
N ALA A 74 4.63 28.57 -10.04
CA ALA A 74 5.82 27.72 -10.13
C ALA A 74 5.75 26.49 -9.21
N LYS A 75 5.15 26.62 -8.02
CA LYS A 75 4.86 25.50 -7.12
C LYS A 75 3.92 24.47 -7.76
N ASN A 76 2.87 24.91 -8.45
CA ASN A 76 1.94 24.01 -9.15
C ASN A 76 2.58 23.36 -10.39
N ASP A 77 3.45 24.07 -11.10
CA ASP A 77 4.21 23.52 -12.22
C ASP A 77 5.21 22.45 -11.75
N ALA A 78 5.84 22.65 -10.59
CA ALA A 78 6.69 21.64 -9.95
C ALA A 78 5.92 20.37 -9.57
N ARG A 79 4.67 20.52 -9.11
CA ARG A 79 3.80 19.36 -8.86
C ARG A 79 3.49 18.61 -10.14
N ARG A 80 3.18 19.31 -11.23
CA ARG A 80 2.90 18.70 -12.54
C ARG A 80 4.11 17.96 -13.10
N CYS A 81 5.29 18.58 -13.02
CA CYS A 81 6.60 17.99 -13.31
C CYS A 81 6.77 16.63 -12.61
N TYR A 82 6.47 16.59 -11.31
CA TYR A 82 6.54 15.34 -10.55
C TYR A 82 5.54 14.31 -11.04
N MET A 83 4.28 14.71 -11.21
CA MET A 83 3.21 13.79 -11.62
C MET A 83 3.51 13.13 -12.98
N GLU A 84 3.95 13.90 -13.97
CA GLU A 84 4.32 13.38 -15.29
C GLU A 84 5.48 12.38 -15.20
N ARG A 85 6.52 12.69 -14.42
CA ARG A 85 7.69 11.80 -14.25
C ARG A 85 7.37 10.53 -13.49
N ALA A 86 6.50 10.60 -12.49
CA ALA A 86 6.16 9.47 -11.63
C ALA A 86 5.41 8.36 -12.39
N VAL A 87 4.55 8.72 -13.36
CA VAL A 87 3.80 7.74 -14.18
C VAL A 87 4.70 7.05 -15.22
N GLN A 88 5.70 7.76 -15.76
CA GLN A 88 6.54 7.25 -16.85
C GLN A 88 7.68 6.33 -16.38
N ARG A 89 7.97 6.29 -15.07
CA ARG A 89 9.13 5.57 -14.55
C ARG A 89 8.82 4.06 -14.43
N PRO A 90 9.77 3.18 -14.79
CA PRO A 90 9.66 1.78 -14.43
C PRO A 90 9.75 1.61 -12.90
N LEU A 91 8.76 0.96 -12.31
CA LEU A 91 8.67 0.69 -10.88
C LEU A 91 8.89 -0.80 -10.64
N ALA A 92 10.13 -1.17 -10.37
CA ALA A 92 10.49 -2.54 -10.06
C ALA A 92 11.62 -2.58 -9.05
N LEU A 93 11.60 -3.58 -8.17
CA LEU A 93 12.76 -3.87 -7.33
C LEU A 93 13.89 -4.46 -8.19
N PRO A 94 15.16 -4.10 -7.94
CA PRO A 94 16.28 -4.70 -8.66
C PRO A 94 16.35 -6.20 -8.41
N GLN A 95 16.26 -7.01 -9.49
CA GLN A 95 16.24 -8.47 -9.40
C GLN A 95 17.55 -9.02 -8.83
N ASP A 96 18.67 -8.36 -9.13
CA ASP A 96 20.01 -8.76 -8.68
C ASP A 96 20.16 -8.73 -7.16
N LEU A 97 19.39 -7.87 -6.48
CA LEU A 97 19.42 -7.76 -5.02
C LEU A 97 18.59 -8.83 -4.31
N ARG A 98 17.72 -9.55 -5.05
CA ARG A 98 16.87 -10.65 -4.53
C ARG A 98 16.18 -10.30 -3.20
N LEU A 99 15.63 -9.09 -3.10
CA LEU A 99 15.09 -8.55 -1.84
C LEU A 99 13.79 -9.22 -1.38
N ASP A 100 13.07 -9.87 -2.28
CA ASP A 100 11.79 -10.53 -1.99
C ASP A 100 11.72 -11.91 -2.68
N PRO A 101 12.53 -12.90 -2.23
CA PRO A 101 12.56 -14.21 -2.84
C PRO A 101 11.25 -14.97 -2.56
N TRP A 102 10.60 -15.43 -3.63
CA TRP A 102 9.34 -16.19 -3.54
C TRP A 102 9.26 -17.27 -4.62
N PRO A 103 8.72 -18.48 -4.31
CA PRO A 103 8.35 -18.98 -2.99
C PRO A 103 9.57 -19.26 -2.10
N PRO A 104 9.40 -19.47 -0.77
CA PRO A 104 10.50 -19.88 0.10
C PRO A 104 11.10 -21.21 -0.36
N GLN A 105 12.43 -21.27 -0.51
CA GLN A 105 13.13 -22.46 -1.06
C GLN A 105 12.99 -23.73 -0.21
N LEU A 106 12.75 -23.60 1.11
CA LEU A 106 12.72 -24.74 2.04
C LEU A 106 11.38 -24.80 2.78
N LEU A 107 10.45 -25.57 2.21
CA LEU A 107 9.20 -25.95 2.86
C LEU A 107 9.35 -27.33 3.50
N ASN A 108 9.04 -27.42 4.80
CA ASN A 108 8.88 -28.70 5.47
C ASN A 108 7.41 -29.17 5.35
N ARG A 109 7.10 -30.41 5.78
CA ARG A 109 5.74 -30.97 5.63
C ARG A 109 4.64 -30.20 6.39
N ALA A 110 5.01 -29.41 7.39
CA ALA A 110 4.08 -28.63 8.20
C ALA A 110 3.88 -27.20 7.67
N ARG A 111 4.61 -26.80 6.62
CA ARG A 111 4.53 -25.47 6.03
C ARG A 111 3.69 -25.45 4.76
N LEU A 112 2.98 -24.35 4.56
CA LEU A 112 2.20 -24.07 3.36
C LEU A 112 2.47 -22.62 2.95
N ALA A 113 3.02 -22.42 1.76
CA ALA A 113 3.11 -21.09 1.16
C ALA A 113 1.90 -20.86 0.25
N MET A 114 1.35 -19.65 0.26
CA MET A 114 0.22 -19.25 -0.56
C MET A 114 0.48 -17.91 -1.22
N GLU A 115 0.09 -17.79 -2.49
CA GLU A 115 0.09 -16.54 -3.25
C GLU A 115 -1.28 -16.33 -3.87
N VAL A 116 -1.82 -15.11 -3.73
CA VAL A 116 -3.05 -14.69 -4.40
C VAL A 116 -2.71 -13.52 -5.30
N GLU A 117 -2.85 -13.74 -6.61
CA GLU A 117 -2.64 -12.71 -7.62
C GLU A 117 -3.95 -11.94 -7.81
N PHE A 118 -3.88 -10.62 -7.81
CA PHE A 118 -5.04 -9.75 -7.95
C PHE A 118 -4.73 -8.51 -8.78
N GLU A 119 -5.78 -7.94 -9.37
CA GLU A 119 -5.76 -6.64 -10.05
C GLU A 119 -6.68 -5.68 -9.31
N LEU A 120 -6.21 -4.46 -9.01
CA LEU A 120 -7.02 -3.44 -8.37
C LEU A 120 -8.16 -2.97 -9.28
N LEU A 121 -9.40 -3.08 -8.81
CA LEU A 121 -10.57 -2.51 -9.46
C LEU A 121 -10.73 -1.03 -9.10
N THR A 122 -10.36 -0.66 -7.88
CA THR A 122 -10.37 0.73 -7.40
C THR A 122 -9.01 1.10 -6.83
N SER A 123 -8.70 2.40 -6.86
CA SER A 123 -7.39 2.92 -6.48
C SER A 123 -6.98 2.51 -5.06
N TRP A 124 -5.71 2.14 -4.90
CA TRP A 124 -5.13 1.80 -3.60
C TRP A 124 -4.28 2.96 -3.09
N TYR A 125 -4.44 3.27 -1.80
CA TYR A 125 -3.70 4.33 -1.12
C TYR A 125 -3.27 3.88 0.28
N SER A 126 -1.98 4.04 0.57
CA SER A 126 -1.47 4.14 1.93
C SER A 126 -0.63 5.40 1.99
N LYS A 127 -0.76 6.19 3.05
CA LYS A 127 0.03 7.41 3.19
C LYS A 127 1.52 7.09 3.37
N ASP A 128 2.38 7.83 2.69
CA ASP A 128 3.82 7.88 2.95
C ASP A 128 4.12 8.88 4.08
N ASP A 129 5.13 8.57 4.89
CA ASP A 129 5.58 9.39 6.01
C ASP A 129 6.73 10.36 5.61
N ARG A 130 7.07 10.45 4.32
CA ARG A 130 8.03 11.42 3.81
C ARG A 130 7.58 12.85 4.11
N LEU A 131 8.46 13.60 4.78
CA LEU A 131 8.21 14.99 5.17
C LEU A 131 8.18 15.96 3.98
N PHE A 132 9.05 15.75 2.99
CA PHE A 132 9.18 16.63 1.83
C PHE A 132 8.60 15.93 0.61
N HIS A 133 7.43 16.38 0.18
CA HIS A 133 6.75 15.86 -1.00
C HIS A 133 5.94 16.97 -1.69
N VAL A 134 5.80 16.90 -3.00
CA VAL A 134 5.05 17.87 -3.82
C VAL A 134 3.52 17.77 -3.68
N LEU A 135 3.06 16.65 -3.10
CA LEU A 135 1.66 16.31 -2.85
C LEU A 135 1.44 16.13 -1.36
N ASP A 136 0.25 16.52 -0.88
CA ASP A 136 -0.14 16.37 0.53
C ASP A 136 -0.38 14.91 0.93
N ASN A 137 -0.77 14.08 -0.04
CA ASN A 137 -1.08 12.67 0.14
C ASN A 137 -0.22 11.79 -0.78
N PRO A 138 1.10 11.67 -0.52
CA PRO A 138 1.95 10.72 -1.22
C PRO A 138 1.52 9.29 -0.93
N VAL A 139 1.70 8.41 -1.92
CA VAL A 139 1.51 6.97 -1.75
C VAL A 139 2.77 6.38 -1.11
N ARG A 140 2.60 5.42 -0.21
CA ARG A 140 3.68 4.74 0.48
C ARG A 140 4.59 4.03 -0.52
N LYS A 141 5.87 4.42 -0.51
CA LYS A 141 6.92 3.86 -1.35
C LYS A 141 8.09 3.37 -0.52
N ASP A 142 8.81 2.39 -1.04
CA ASP A 142 10.11 2.04 -0.46
C ASP A 142 11.09 3.23 -0.51
N LYS A 143 11.96 3.31 0.50
CA LYS A 143 12.88 4.43 0.70
C LYS A 143 14.14 4.38 -0.17
N ILE A 144 14.42 3.27 -0.85
CA ILE A 144 15.63 3.09 -1.69
C ILE A 144 15.26 2.94 -3.18
N PHE A 145 14.15 2.28 -3.49
CA PHE A 145 13.74 1.98 -4.86
C PHE A 145 12.44 2.61 -5.27
N GLY A 146 11.74 3.33 -4.39
CA GLY A 146 10.58 4.11 -4.79
C GLY A 146 9.37 3.36 -5.24
N VAL A 147 9.43 2.04 -5.14
CA VAL A 147 8.37 1.15 -5.58
C VAL A 147 7.25 1.28 -4.55
N PRO A 148 6.02 1.63 -4.98
CA PRO A 148 4.87 1.62 -4.10
C PRO A 148 4.67 0.22 -3.53
N TYR A 149 4.37 0.12 -2.24
CA TYR A 149 4.19 -1.18 -1.62
C TYR A 149 3.21 -1.16 -0.46
N MET A 150 2.49 -2.26 -0.34
CA MET A 150 1.69 -2.59 0.81
C MET A 150 2.52 -3.41 1.80
N ALA A 151 2.65 -2.91 3.03
CA ALA A 151 3.47 -3.55 4.05
C ALA A 151 2.86 -4.86 4.56
N ALA A 152 3.71 -5.83 4.89
CA ALA A 152 3.30 -7.09 5.53
C ALA A 152 2.46 -6.89 6.80
N ALA A 153 2.78 -5.88 7.61
CA ALA A 153 2.03 -5.53 8.81
C ALA A 153 0.60 -5.04 8.48
N SER A 154 0.42 -4.31 7.38
CA SER A 154 -0.89 -3.87 6.91
C SER A 154 -1.75 -5.06 6.47
N TRP A 155 -1.15 -6.02 5.75
CA TRP A 155 -1.82 -7.29 5.43
C TRP A 155 -2.24 -8.04 6.67
N LYS A 156 -1.33 -8.24 7.63
CA LYS A 156 -1.61 -8.93 8.89
C LYS A 156 -2.79 -8.30 9.63
N GLY A 157 -2.77 -6.97 9.79
CA GLY A 157 -3.83 -6.25 10.49
C GLY A 157 -5.20 -6.37 9.81
N MET A 158 -5.25 -6.16 8.49
CA MET A 158 -6.51 -6.21 7.75
C MET A 158 -7.07 -7.63 7.62
N LEU A 159 -6.22 -8.64 7.44
CA LEU A 159 -6.67 -10.03 7.38
C LEU A 159 -7.13 -10.53 8.75
N ARG A 160 -6.45 -10.14 9.84
CA ARG A 160 -6.95 -10.43 11.20
C ARG A 160 -8.32 -9.81 11.40
N TRP A 161 -8.48 -8.55 10.99
CA TRP A 161 -9.78 -7.86 11.06
C TRP A 161 -10.85 -8.56 10.20
N ALA A 162 -10.55 -8.95 8.96
CA ALA A 162 -11.49 -9.68 8.11
C ALA A 162 -11.91 -11.03 8.72
N CYS A 163 -10.95 -11.77 9.29
CA CYS A 163 -11.23 -13.00 10.04
C CYS A 163 -12.16 -12.74 11.24
N ARG A 164 -11.94 -11.65 12.00
CA ARG A 164 -12.79 -11.24 13.12
C ARG A 164 -14.21 -10.89 12.66
N MET A 165 -14.35 -10.16 11.55
CA MET A 165 -15.64 -9.83 10.97
C MET A 165 -16.42 -11.09 10.60
N GLN A 166 -15.76 -12.07 9.96
CA GLN A 166 -16.35 -13.37 9.65
C GLN A 166 -16.72 -14.18 10.90
N ALA A 167 -15.95 -14.04 11.98
CA ALA A 167 -16.16 -14.76 13.24
C ALA A 167 -17.26 -14.16 14.15
N GLY A 168 -17.88 -13.06 13.75
CA GLY A 168 -18.99 -12.46 14.51
C GLY A 168 -18.66 -11.14 15.23
N LEU A 169 -17.53 -10.50 14.91
CA LEU A 169 -17.15 -9.22 15.55
C LEU A 169 -18.21 -8.14 15.30
N ARG A 170 -18.85 -8.15 14.13
CA ARG A 170 -19.88 -7.16 13.79
C ARG A 170 -21.07 -7.27 14.75
N GLU A 171 -21.58 -8.47 14.94
CA GLU A 171 -22.70 -8.79 15.82
C GLU A 171 -22.36 -8.44 17.28
N HIS A 172 -21.12 -8.69 17.70
CA HIS A 172 -20.63 -8.28 19.02
C HIS A 172 -20.69 -6.77 19.22
N LEU A 173 -20.26 -5.98 18.23
CA LEU A 173 -20.30 -4.51 18.29
C LEU A 173 -21.74 -3.97 18.18
N GLU A 174 -22.59 -4.60 17.35
CA GLU A 174 -24.01 -4.23 17.21
C GLU A 174 -24.81 -4.48 18.50
N GLN A 175 -24.37 -5.43 19.34
CA GLN A 175 -24.91 -5.65 20.69
C GLN A 175 -24.46 -4.59 21.70
N GLY A 176 -23.69 -3.57 21.29
CA GLY A 176 -23.19 -2.52 22.16
C GLY A 176 -22.01 -2.93 23.04
N LYS A 177 -21.44 -4.13 22.82
CA LYS A 177 -20.23 -4.57 23.53
C LYS A 177 -19.02 -3.85 22.97
N ARG A 178 -18.00 -3.65 23.79
CA ARG A 178 -16.79 -2.95 23.38
C ARG A 178 -15.86 -3.87 22.63
N PHE A 179 -15.02 -3.29 21.78
CA PHE A 179 -13.97 -4.03 21.09
C PHE A 179 -12.97 -4.66 22.05
N GLU A 180 -12.70 -4.01 23.19
CA GLU A 180 -11.79 -4.56 24.21
C GLU A 180 -12.33 -5.81 24.90
N ASP A 181 -13.63 -6.07 24.81
CA ASP A 181 -14.27 -7.28 25.35
C ASP A 181 -14.30 -8.44 24.34
N TRP A 182 -13.78 -8.23 23.12
CA TRP A 182 -13.72 -9.23 22.07
C TRP A 182 -12.58 -10.21 22.31
N ASN A 183 -12.90 -11.51 22.29
CA ASN A 183 -11.90 -12.57 22.32
C ASN A 183 -11.80 -13.22 20.94
N ASP A 184 -10.59 -13.25 20.39
CA ASP A 184 -10.36 -13.96 19.14
C ASP A 184 -10.57 -15.47 19.33
N PRO A 185 -11.31 -16.14 18.42
CA PRO A 185 -11.38 -17.59 18.38
C PRO A 185 -10.00 -18.23 18.26
N ASP A 186 -9.86 -19.46 18.76
CA ASP A 186 -8.60 -20.21 18.79
C ASP A 186 -7.88 -20.26 17.44
N TRP A 187 -8.62 -20.39 16.33
CA TRP A 187 -8.03 -20.43 15.00
C TRP A 187 -7.44 -19.09 14.55
N ILE A 188 -8.03 -17.96 14.96
CA ILE A 188 -7.49 -16.62 14.70
C ILE A 188 -6.23 -16.42 15.55
N LEU A 189 -6.27 -16.80 16.83
CA LEU A 189 -5.10 -16.72 17.72
C LEU A 189 -3.95 -17.59 17.20
N HIS A 190 -4.24 -18.79 16.71
CA HIS A 190 -3.27 -19.69 16.08
C HIS A 190 -2.57 -19.02 14.88
N LEU A 191 -3.34 -18.37 14.00
CA LEU A 191 -2.77 -17.77 12.80
C LEU A 191 -2.01 -16.47 13.08
N PHE A 192 -2.54 -15.59 13.95
CA PHE A 192 -2.06 -14.22 14.11
C PHE A 192 -1.24 -13.97 15.39
N GLY A 193 -1.37 -14.83 16.40
CA GLY A 193 -0.82 -14.66 17.73
C GLY A 193 -1.70 -13.79 18.63
N ASN A 194 -1.36 -13.71 19.92
CA ASN A 194 -2.05 -12.82 20.87
C ASN A 194 -1.62 -11.35 20.71
N GLU A 195 -2.43 -10.42 21.21
CA GLU A 195 -2.08 -9.00 21.20
C GLU A 195 -0.98 -8.71 22.23
N LYS A 196 -0.11 -7.73 21.94
CA LYS A 196 0.94 -7.30 22.86
C LYS A 196 0.29 -6.66 24.10
N GLY A 197 0.21 -7.40 25.20
CA GLY A 197 -0.38 -6.93 26.46
C GLY A 197 -1.23 -7.98 27.18
N GLU A 198 -1.66 -9.03 26.49
CA GLU A 198 -2.41 -10.14 27.08
C GLU A 198 -1.45 -11.24 27.58
N GLU A 199 -1.26 -11.27 28.90
CA GLU A 199 -0.48 -12.25 29.68
C GLU A 199 1.06 -12.29 29.54
N LYS A 200 1.69 -12.91 30.55
CA LYS A 200 3.16 -13.09 30.70
C LYS A 200 3.81 -13.98 29.61
N LYS A 201 3.06 -14.48 28.63
CA LYS A 201 3.53 -15.39 27.57
C LYS A 201 3.04 -14.87 26.21
N PHE A 202 3.93 -14.20 25.48
CA PHE A 202 3.69 -13.81 24.10
C PHE A 202 3.65 -15.07 23.22
N HIS A 203 2.58 -15.22 22.44
CA HIS A 203 2.39 -16.31 21.49
C HIS A 203 2.49 -15.75 20.06
N GLU A 204 3.57 -16.10 19.37
CA GLU A 204 3.73 -15.79 17.96
C GLU A 204 2.77 -16.65 17.12
N GLY A 205 2.04 -16.01 16.20
CA GLY A 205 1.13 -16.68 15.28
C GLY A 205 1.87 -17.48 14.20
N ALA A 206 1.17 -18.44 13.60
CA ALA A 206 1.74 -19.33 12.59
C ALA A 206 1.86 -18.70 11.18
N LEU A 207 1.28 -17.52 10.92
CA LEU A 207 1.37 -16.85 9.62
C LEU A 207 2.47 -15.79 9.57
N VAL A 208 3.31 -15.92 8.54
CA VAL A 208 4.26 -14.89 8.10
C VAL A 208 3.70 -14.20 6.86
N PHE A 209 3.65 -12.87 6.89
CA PHE A 209 3.14 -12.02 5.81
C PHE A 209 4.30 -11.38 5.07
N TYR A 210 4.16 -11.25 3.75
CA TYR A 210 5.13 -10.58 2.89
C TYR A 210 4.54 -9.27 2.36
N PRO A 211 5.39 -8.27 2.03
CA PRO A 211 4.92 -7.07 1.37
C PRO A 211 4.38 -7.38 -0.04
N THR A 212 3.46 -6.55 -0.52
CA THR A 212 3.05 -6.54 -1.93
C THR A 212 3.63 -5.31 -2.60
N TRP A 213 4.35 -5.52 -3.70
CA TRP A 213 4.95 -4.47 -4.51
C TRP A 213 4.05 -4.16 -5.71
N PHE A 214 3.88 -2.89 -6.02
CA PHE A 214 3.12 -2.41 -7.17
C PHE A 214 4.05 -1.76 -8.19
N ASP A 215 3.69 -1.89 -9.46
CA ASP A 215 4.47 -1.43 -10.60
C ASP A 215 3.88 -0.18 -11.27
N LYS A 216 2.82 0.41 -10.69
CA LYS A 216 2.12 1.58 -11.23
C LYS A 216 1.96 2.66 -10.17
N ILE A 217 2.11 3.91 -10.60
CA ILE A 217 1.69 5.11 -9.87
C ILE A 217 0.66 5.83 -10.72
N GLY A 218 -0.38 6.33 -10.07
CA GLY A 218 -1.39 7.19 -10.66
C GLY A 218 -1.77 8.29 -9.69
N PHE A 219 -2.70 9.15 -10.12
CA PHE A 219 -3.18 10.25 -9.32
C PHE A 219 -4.70 10.27 -9.28
N GLU A 220 -5.23 10.70 -8.14
CA GLU A 220 -6.65 10.91 -7.89
C GLU A 220 -6.86 12.30 -7.31
N VAL A 221 -7.98 12.92 -7.65
CA VAL A 221 -8.34 14.24 -7.14
C VAL A 221 -9.68 14.15 -6.43
N ILE A 222 -9.69 14.48 -5.15
CA ILE A 222 -10.93 14.63 -4.38
C ILE A 222 -11.17 16.13 -4.21
N ASN A 223 -12.30 16.62 -4.70
CA ASN A 223 -12.71 18.01 -4.47
C ASN A 223 -13.90 18.04 -3.48
N PRO A 224 -13.67 18.27 -2.18
CA PRO A 224 -14.77 18.36 -1.22
C PRO A 224 -15.68 19.54 -1.55
N HIS A 225 -16.99 19.32 -1.56
CA HIS A 225 -17.97 20.39 -1.79
C HIS A 225 -18.48 20.97 -0.47
N HIS A 226 -18.57 22.29 -0.40
CA HIS A 226 -19.17 22.96 0.75
C HIS A 226 -20.70 22.76 0.71
N ARG A 227 -21.27 22.04 1.68
CA ARG A 227 -22.70 21.63 1.67
C ARG A 227 -23.66 22.82 1.50
N SER A 228 -23.34 23.99 2.05
CA SER A 228 -24.20 25.18 1.95
C SER A 228 -24.07 25.96 0.64
N ARG A 229 -22.90 25.94 -0.02
CA ARG A 229 -22.64 26.73 -1.24
C ARG A 229 -22.64 25.88 -2.50
N ARG A 230 -22.64 24.54 -2.37
CA ARG A 230 -22.48 23.52 -3.44
C ARG A 230 -21.24 23.70 -4.35
N ALA A 231 -20.42 24.72 -4.11
CA ALA A 231 -19.14 24.92 -4.76
C ALA A 231 -18.07 23.97 -4.21
N GLY A 232 -17.20 23.48 -5.10
CA GLY A 232 -15.99 22.76 -4.73
C GLY A 232 -15.05 23.65 -3.93
N THR A 233 -14.32 23.06 -2.99
CA THR A 233 -13.25 23.75 -2.24
C THR A 233 -11.92 23.58 -2.98
N GLN A 234 -10.80 23.51 -2.25
CA GLN A 234 -9.50 23.27 -2.88
C GLN A 234 -9.37 21.78 -3.24
N PRO A 235 -9.04 21.44 -4.51
CA PRO A 235 -8.79 20.06 -4.90
C PRO A 235 -7.67 19.42 -4.08
N ILE A 236 -7.92 18.23 -3.55
CA ILE A 236 -6.97 17.45 -2.77
C ILE A 236 -6.42 16.34 -3.65
N TYR A 237 -5.13 16.42 -3.94
CA TYR A 237 -4.43 15.43 -4.75
C TYR A 237 -3.98 14.25 -3.89
N TYR A 238 -4.16 13.05 -4.45
CA TYR A 238 -3.64 11.80 -3.92
C TYR A 238 -2.76 11.17 -4.99
N GLU A 239 -1.55 10.79 -4.60
CA GLU A 239 -0.80 9.78 -5.32
C GLU A 239 -1.34 8.41 -4.90
N VAL A 240 -1.56 7.51 -5.85
CA VAL A 240 -2.19 6.21 -5.62
C VAL A 240 -1.53 5.15 -6.47
N VAL A 241 -1.81 3.88 -6.18
CA VAL A 241 -1.73 2.83 -7.20
C VAL A 241 -3.10 2.79 -7.88
N PRO A 242 -3.18 2.98 -9.22
CA PRO A 242 -4.46 3.13 -9.90
C PRO A 242 -5.26 1.83 -9.90
N GLY A 243 -6.58 1.93 -9.75
CA GLY A 243 -7.49 0.85 -10.10
C GLY A 243 -7.72 0.78 -11.61
N ARG A 244 -8.54 -0.18 -12.06
CA ARG A 244 -9.04 -0.26 -13.44
C ARG A 244 -9.83 1.00 -13.79
N ARG A 245 -9.59 1.58 -14.96
CA ARG A 245 -10.23 2.83 -15.42
C ARG A 245 -10.61 2.72 -16.90
N PRO A 246 -11.60 3.47 -17.39
CA PRO A 246 -11.82 3.59 -18.82
C PRO A 246 -10.57 4.13 -19.51
N SER A 247 -10.26 3.60 -20.69
CA SER A 247 -9.14 4.09 -21.51
C SER A 247 -9.40 5.50 -22.00
N GLU A 248 -8.39 6.36 -22.00
CA GLU A 248 -8.51 7.74 -22.48
C GLU A 248 -8.95 7.82 -23.96
N ASN A 249 -8.63 6.81 -24.76
CA ASN A 249 -8.86 6.82 -26.21
C ASN A 249 -10.12 6.07 -26.66
N ASP A 250 -10.70 5.24 -25.79
CA ASP A 250 -11.86 4.41 -26.11
C ASP A 250 -12.62 4.02 -24.85
N GLU A 251 -13.76 4.67 -24.61
CA GLU A 251 -14.65 4.43 -23.46
C GLU A 251 -15.19 2.99 -23.38
N SER A 252 -15.10 2.21 -24.47
CA SER A 252 -15.48 0.79 -24.47
C SER A 252 -14.36 -0.14 -23.95
N THR A 253 -13.16 0.39 -23.76
CA THR A 253 -11.99 -0.33 -23.26
C THR A 253 -11.54 0.17 -21.89
N TYR A 254 -10.85 -0.68 -21.14
CA TYR A 254 -10.36 -0.35 -19.81
C TYR A 254 -8.84 -0.46 -19.74
N GLU A 255 -8.21 0.53 -19.13
CA GLU A 255 -6.84 0.43 -18.64
C GLU A 255 -6.79 -0.48 -17.43
N GLU A 256 -5.88 -1.45 -17.47
CA GLU A 256 -5.66 -2.37 -16.35
C GLU A 256 -5.25 -1.62 -15.08
N GLY A 257 -5.79 -2.06 -13.94
CA GLY A 257 -5.36 -1.57 -12.63
C GLY A 257 -3.94 -2.01 -12.26
N GLY A 258 -3.47 -1.55 -11.09
CA GLY A 258 -2.26 -2.07 -10.46
C GLY A 258 -2.42 -3.54 -10.11
N LYS A 259 -1.41 -4.35 -10.47
CA LYS A 259 -1.37 -5.77 -10.16
C LYS A 259 -0.60 -5.99 -8.86
N GLY A 260 -1.12 -6.87 -8.01
CA GLY A 260 -0.53 -7.18 -6.71
C GLY A 260 -0.53 -8.68 -6.43
N ARG A 261 0.31 -9.08 -5.49
CA ARG A 261 0.41 -10.46 -4.99
C ARG A 261 0.38 -10.46 -3.48
N LEU A 262 -0.65 -11.06 -2.90
CA LEU A 262 -0.68 -11.36 -1.47
C LEU A 262 0.09 -12.66 -1.24
N ARG A 263 1.17 -12.59 -0.47
CA ARG A 263 2.06 -13.72 -0.18
C ARG A 263 2.07 -14.04 1.30
N LEU A 264 1.86 -15.30 1.62
CA LEU A 264 1.65 -15.79 2.97
C LEU A 264 2.39 -17.10 3.17
N LEU A 265 3.10 -17.23 4.29
CA LEU A 265 3.72 -18.49 4.69
C LEU A 265 3.09 -18.94 6.01
N TYR A 266 2.34 -20.03 5.97
CA TYR A 266 1.98 -20.79 7.16
C TYR A 266 3.19 -21.60 7.61
N ALA A 267 3.75 -21.23 8.76
CA ALA A 267 4.93 -21.84 9.36
C ALA A 267 4.76 -21.92 10.89
N PRO A 268 4.02 -22.93 11.39
CA PRO A 268 3.96 -23.18 12.83
C PRO A 268 5.36 -23.48 13.38
N TRP A 269 5.70 -22.88 14.51
CA TRP A 269 7.02 -23.03 15.13
C TRP A 269 7.09 -24.25 16.06
N PRO A 270 8.27 -24.86 16.26
CA PRO A 270 8.42 -26.05 17.10
C PRO A 270 8.04 -25.79 18.56
N GLY A 271 7.00 -26.46 19.06
CA GLY A 271 6.49 -26.27 20.43
C GLY A 271 5.25 -25.38 20.53
N MET A 272 4.73 -24.88 19.40
CA MET A 272 3.42 -24.25 19.34
C MET A 272 2.35 -25.26 19.79
N LYS A 273 1.65 -24.97 20.89
CA LYS A 273 0.56 -25.81 21.38
C LYS A 273 -0.64 -25.68 20.45
N GLY A 274 -1.29 -26.80 20.12
CA GLY A 274 -2.53 -26.79 19.34
C GLY A 274 -2.33 -26.62 17.84
N THR A 275 -1.35 -27.29 17.22
CA THR A 275 -1.25 -27.36 15.74
C THR A 275 -2.58 -27.81 15.14
N MET A 276 -3.31 -26.85 14.57
CA MET A 276 -4.59 -27.09 13.90
C MET A 276 -4.37 -27.76 12.55
N ARG A 277 -5.29 -28.63 12.15
CA ARG A 277 -5.26 -29.19 10.79
C ARG A 277 -5.64 -28.09 9.82
N LEU A 278 -5.14 -28.17 8.60
CA LEU A 278 -5.48 -27.20 7.55
C LEU A 278 -7.01 -27.09 7.37
N ALA A 279 -7.74 -28.20 7.45
CA ALA A 279 -9.20 -28.22 7.33
C ALA A 279 -9.92 -27.38 8.40
N ASP A 280 -9.30 -27.15 9.56
CA ASP A 280 -9.95 -26.48 10.69
C ASP A 280 -9.94 -24.93 10.56
N TRP A 281 -9.10 -24.37 9.67
CA TRP A 281 -8.94 -22.90 9.55
C TRP A 281 -8.83 -22.42 8.09
N LEU A 282 -8.29 -23.22 7.18
CA LEU A 282 -7.97 -22.80 5.83
C LEU A 282 -9.21 -22.34 5.04
N PRO A 283 -10.37 -23.03 5.09
CA PRO A 283 -11.57 -22.56 4.37
C PRO A 283 -12.02 -21.16 4.82
N SER A 284 -12.10 -20.93 6.14
CA SER A 284 -12.46 -19.64 6.69
C SER A 284 -11.43 -18.57 6.32
N PHE A 285 -10.15 -18.89 6.43
CA PHE A 285 -9.09 -17.94 6.12
C PHE A 285 -9.06 -17.53 4.64
N LEU A 286 -9.27 -18.47 3.70
CA LEU A 286 -9.36 -18.12 2.28
C LEU A 286 -10.63 -17.31 1.96
N GLN A 287 -11.77 -17.56 2.64
CA GLN A 287 -12.95 -16.69 2.55
C GLN A 287 -12.59 -15.27 3.00
N ALA A 288 -11.92 -15.12 4.14
CA ALA A 288 -11.53 -13.80 4.65
C ALA A 288 -10.59 -13.04 3.68
N ILE A 289 -9.71 -13.74 2.97
CA ILE A 289 -8.89 -13.14 1.89
C ILE A 289 -9.78 -12.65 0.75
N GLU A 290 -10.72 -13.49 0.30
CA GLU A 290 -11.63 -13.18 -0.79
C GLU A 290 -12.52 -11.97 -0.46
N ASP A 291 -13.13 -11.96 0.73
CA ASP A 291 -13.96 -10.86 1.21
C ASP A 291 -13.15 -9.57 1.36
N LEU A 292 -11.92 -9.66 1.88
CA LEU A 292 -11.04 -8.51 2.03
C LEU A 292 -10.69 -7.88 0.68
N LEU A 293 -10.36 -8.69 -0.32
CA LEU A 293 -9.99 -8.20 -1.65
C LEU A 293 -11.19 -7.71 -2.44
N THR A 294 -12.32 -8.43 -2.40
CA THR A 294 -13.44 -8.18 -3.32
C THR A 294 -14.52 -7.26 -2.74
N GLN A 295 -14.69 -7.22 -1.41
CA GLN A 295 -15.78 -6.48 -0.76
C GLN A 295 -15.28 -5.33 0.13
N TYR A 296 -14.35 -5.61 1.05
CA TYR A 296 -13.91 -4.61 2.04
C TYR A 296 -12.88 -3.62 1.49
N GLY A 297 -12.00 -4.10 0.61
CA GLY A 297 -10.88 -3.35 0.06
C GLY A 297 -9.67 -3.24 0.99
N ILE A 298 -8.49 -3.02 0.40
CA ILE A 298 -7.18 -3.02 1.08
C ILE A 298 -6.53 -1.62 1.20
N SER A 299 -7.29 -0.55 0.92
CA SER A 299 -6.81 0.84 0.94
C SER A 299 -7.00 1.52 2.31
N ALA A 300 -6.25 2.58 2.59
CA ALA A 300 -6.53 3.46 3.72
C ALA A 300 -7.84 4.25 3.55
N LYS A 301 -8.37 4.34 2.32
CA LYS A 301 -9.58 5.09 1.95
C LYS A 301 -10.80 4.20 1.64
N ARG A 302 -10.95 3.07 2.33
CA ARG A 302 -12.06 2.11 2.15
C ARG A 302 -13.46 2.73 2.20
N THR A 303 -13.67 3.74 3.05
CA THR A 303 -14.98 4.38 3.22
C THR A 303 -15.45 5.14 1.96
N VAL A 304 -14.55 5.46 1.03
CA VAL A 304 -14.88 6.04 -0.27
C VAL A 304 -14.74 5.01 -1.41
N GLY A 305 -14.75 3.71 -1.07
CA GLY A 305 -14.77 2.60 -2.02
C GLY A 305 -13.41 2.22 -2.60
N TRP A 306 -12.30 2.66 -2.01
CA TRP A 306 -10.95 2.39 -2.53
C TRP A 306 -10.38 1.04 -2.07
N GLY A 307 -9.60 0.41 -2.94
CA GLY A 307 -8.78 -0.77 -2.67
C GLY A 307 -9.47 -2.12 -2.91
N THR A 308 -10.62 -2.17 -3.58
CA THR A 308 -11.20 -3.42 -4.06
C THR A 308 -10.42 -3.97 -5.25
N ALA A 309 -10.42 -5.29 -5.40
CA ALA A 309 -9.63 -6.00 -6.38
C ALA A 309 -10.37 -7.21 -6.94
N GLU A 310 -9.99 -7.59 -8.15
CA GLU A 310 -10.37 -8.85 -8.79
C GLU A 310 -9.26 -9.87 -8.55
N ILE A 311 -9.62 -11.04 -8.00
CA ILE A 311 -8.68 -12.14 -7.83
C ILE A 311 -8.50 -12.83 -9.17
N LYS A 312 -7.24 -12.95 -9.60
CA LYS A 312 -6.88 -13.57 -10.87
C LYS A 312 -6.46 -15.02 -10.70
N LYS A 313 -5.73 -15.33 -9.63
CA LYS A 313 -5.17 -16.68 -9.43
C LYS A 313 -4.83 -16.97 -7.98
N TRP A 314 -5.09 -18.20 -7.57
CA TRP A 314 -4.66 -18.76 -6.30
C TRP A 314 -3.53 -19.75 -6.54
N LYS A 315 -2.48 -19.68 -5.75
CA LYS A 315 -1.32 -20.57 -5.84
C LYS A 315 -0.91 -21.04 -4.45
N ALA A 316 -0.50 -22.30 -4.35
CA ALA A 316 0.04 -22.86 -3.13
C ALA A 316 1.26 -23.74 -3.38
N TRP A 317 2.16 -23.77 -2.40
CA TRP A 317 3.33 -24.64 -2.39
C TRP A 317 3.40 -25.40 -1.07
N ARG A 318 3.70 -26.69 -1.17
CA ARG A 318 4.01 -27.62 -0.10
C ARG A 318 5.38 -28.24 -0.34
N LYS A 319 5.87 -29.03 0.61
CA LYS A 319 7.16 -29.74 0.49
C LYS A 319 7.25 -30.62 -0.78
N ASP A 320 6.13 -31.20 -1.18
CA ASP A 320 5.98 -32.12 -2.32
C ASP A 320 5.63 -31.41 -3.63
N THR A 321 5.46 -30.09 -3.62
CA THR A 321 5.27 -29.29 -4.83
C THR A 321 6.59 -29.21 -5.59
N LEU A 322 6.59 -29.61 -6.87
CA LEU A 322 7.76 -29.51 -7.74
C LEU A 322 8.17 -28.05 -7.92
N ASP A 323 9.48 -27.81 -8.01
CA ASP A 323 10.01 -26.47 -8.26
C ASP A 323 9.40 -25.88 -9.55
N GLY A 324 8.84 -24.69 -9.43
CA GLY A 324 8.20 -23.99 -10.55
C GLY A 324 6.79 -24.46 -10.92
N GLN A 325 6.21 -25.47 -10.24
CA GLN A 325 4.86 -25.95 -10.50
C GLN A 325 3.96 -25.84 -9.27
N PRO A 326 3.47 -24.63 -8.92
CA PRO A 326 2.50 -24.46 -7.83
C PRO A 326 1.22 -25.28 -8.03
N ILE A 327 0.54 -25.56 -6.92
CA ILE A 327 -0.86 -25.95 -6.96
C ILE A 327 -1.67 -24.69 -7.28
N GLU A 328 -2.12 -24.56 -8.52
CA GLU A 328 -2.80 -23.36 -9.01
C GLU A 328 -4.31 -23.56 -9.19
N ALA A 329 -5.12 -22.54 -8.90
CA ALA A 329 -6.55 -22.57 -9.18
C ALA A 329 -7.10 -21.16 -9.49
N ASP A 330 -8.15 -21.10 -10.30
CA ASP A 330 -8.82 -19.83 -10.65
C ASP A 330 -9.90 -19.44 -9.62
N SER A 331 -10.24 -20.34 -8.69
CA SER A 331 -11.16 -20.06 -7.59
C SER A 331 -10.66 -20.66 -6.28
N ARG A 332 -11.14 -20.09 -5.19
CA ARG A 332 -10.86 -20.54 -3.83
C ARG A 332 -11.30 -21.99 -3.60
N GLU A 333 -12.47 -22.38 -4.07
CA GLU A 333 -13.06 -23.73 -3.89
C GLU A 333 -12.17 -24.78 -4.56
N LYS A 334 -11.75 -24.52 -5.80
CA LYS A 334 -10.82 -25.39 -6.54
C LYS A 334 -9.46 -25.50 -5.85
N LEU A 335 -8.96 -24.41 -5.23
CA LEU A 335 -7.73 -24.49 -4.45
C LEU A 335 -7.92 -25.37 -3.21
N LEU A 336 -9.04 -25.22 -2.50
CA LEU A 336 -9.37 -26.02 -1.31
C LEU A 336 -9.48 -27.50 -1.64
N GLU A 337 -10.19 -27.88 -2.70
CA GLU A 337 -10.31 -29.28 -3.15
C GLU A 337 -8.94 -29.92 -3.42
N ARG A 338 -8.01 -29.18 -4.03
CA ARG A 338 -6.65 -29.67 -4.31
C ARG A 338 -5.78 -29.76 -3.06
N LEU A 339 -5.98 -28.88 -2.08
CA LEU A 339 -5.20 -28.87 -0.83
C LEU A 339 -5.75 -29.85 0.21
N LEU A 340 -7.07 -30.07 0.20
CA LEU A 340 -7.81 -30.93 1.12
C LEU A 340 -8.63 -31.93 0.29
N PRO A 341 -7.98 -32.86 -0.44
CA PRO A 341 -8.73 -33.89 -1.14
C PRO A 341 -9.57 -34.64 -0.10
N ASN A 342 -10.87 -34.80 -0.38
CA ASN A 342 -11.77 -35.54 0.49
C ASN A 342 -11.11 -36.88 0.84
N SER A 343 -10.94 -37.16 2.13
CA SER A 343 -10.53 -38.46 2.62
C SER A 343 -11.68 -39.46 2.41
N GLY A 344 -11.92 -39.79 1.15
CA GLY A 344 -12.79 -40.86 0.70
C GLY A 344 -11.94 -41.79 -0.15
N ASP A 345 -11.22 -42.67 0.53
CA ASP A 345 -10.66 -43.97 0.09
C ASP A 345 -9.54 -44.37 1.04
N ALA A 346 -9.94 -44.65 2.28
CA ALA A 346 -9.16 -45.45 3.22
C ALA A 346 -10.17 -46.32 3.98
N SER A 347 -10.66 -47.33 3.28
CA SER A 347 -11.42 -48.46 3.82
C SER A 347 -10.88 -49.74 3.23
#